data_AF-A0A3N4SQV0-F1
#
_entry.id   AF-A0A3N4SQV0-F1
#
_cell.length_a   1.000
_cell.length_b   1.000
_cell.length_c   1.000
_cell.angle_alpha   90.00
_cell.angle_beta   90.00
_cell.angle_gamma   90.00
#
_symmetry.space_group_name_H-M   'P 1'
#
loop_
_entity.id
_entity.type
_entity.pdbx_description
1 polymer ?
#
loop_
_entity_poly.entity_id
_entity_poly.type
_entity_poly.pdbx_seq_one_letter_code
_entity_poly.pdbx_strand_id
1 'polypeptide(L)'
;MNEPYPPLSETLARVDELCRLLRASRDNVLDVTRLSRATGLTGGVVELLLAGGSVDPVDPETMVRERVRFLFEHYDRGDLNQVPALAAAIKQTPTWTKKLVLGQAKPNIFVGAALCKHYGIDSEFLTDFPEDALNRELRKILFDLELKADPGKTLADLGVAHVSRRNPFGDPDLTALARMVAEIVKEELRPVTHRLDRLELPESDR
;
A
#
# COMPACT_ATOMS: atom_id res chain seq x y z
N MET A 1 6.68 21.24 -7.47
CA MET A 1 5.29 21.71 -7.35
C MET A 1 4.43 20.46 -7.45
N ASN A 2 3.80 20.03 -6.35
CA ASN A 2 2.86 18.91 -6.39
C ASN A 2 1.62 19.39 -7.11
N GLU A 3 1.41 18.90 -8.33
CA GLU A 3 0.14 19.04 -9.01
C GLU A 3 -0.94 18.47 -8.09
N PRO A 4 -2.02 19.22 -7.79
CA PRO A 4 -3.10 18.70 -6.97
C PRO A 4 -3.61 17.43 -7.63
N TYR A 5 -3.61 16.34 -6.87
CA TYR A 5 -3.99 15.03 -7.39
C TYR A 5 -5.42 15.09 -7.96
N PRO A 6 -5.71 14.33 -9.03
CA PRO A 6 -7.05 14.28 -9.58
C PRO A 6 -8.03 13.80 -8.50
N PRO A 7 -9.25 14.37 -8.45
CA PRO A 7 -10.31 13.90 -7.57
C PRO A 7 -10.53 12.40 -7.66
N LEU A 8 -10.99 11.77 -6.56
CA LEU A 8 -11.28 10.33 -6.51
C LEU A 8 -12.20 9.87 -7.66
N SER A 9 -13.20 10.69 -8.01
CA SER A 9 -14.14 10.42 -9.09
C SER A 9 -13.46 10.31 -10.46
N GLU A 10 -12.47 11.16 -10.74
CA GLU A 10 -11.70 11.12 -11.99
C GLU A 10 -10.82 9.88 -12.05
N THR A 11 -10.15 9.54 -10.94
CA THR A 11 -9.34 8.32 -10.83
C THR A 11 -10.21 7.07 -11.07
N LEU A 12 -11.40 7.00 -10.47
CA LEU A 12 -12.34 5.88 -10.67
C LEU A 12 -12.82 5.77 -12.12
N ALA A 13 -13.22 6.90 -12.73
CA ALA A 13 -13.64 6.92 -14.13
C ALA A 13 -12.54 6.41 -15.06
N ARG A 14 -11.28 6.77 -14.78
CA ARG A 14 -10.12 6.30 -15.53
C ARG A 14 -9.85 4.81 -15.35
N VAL A 15 -9.95 4.29 -14.12
CA VAL A 15 -9.85 2.85 -13.84
C VAL A 15 -10.94 2.08 -14.59
N ASP A 16 -12.18 2.56 -14.59
CA ASP A 16 -13.29 1.90 -15.28
C ASP A 16 -13.11 1.86 -16.81
N GLU A 17 -12.55 2.92 -17.40
CA GLU A 17 -12.16 2.94 -18.82
C GLU A 17 -11.09 1.88 -19.14
N LEU A 18 -10.03 1.80 -18.32
CA LEU A 18 -8.97 0.83 -18.54
C LEU A 18 -9.42 -0.61 -18.30
N CYS A 19 -10.29 -0.85 -17.32
CA CYS A 19 -10.91 -2.16 -17.12
C CYS A 19 -11.70 -2.60 -18.35
N ARG A 20 -12.47 -1.68 -18.97
CA ARG A 20 -13.20 -1.95 -20.22
C ARG A 20 -12.24 -2.24 -21.38
N LEU A 21 -11.20 -1.42 -21.55
CA LEU A 21 -10.19 -1.59 -22.60
C LEU A 21 -9.46 -2.94 -22.50
N LEU A 22 -9.05 -3.31 -21.29
CA LEU A 22 -8.28 -4.53 -21.00
C LEU A 22 -9.17 -5.77 -20.83
N ARG A 23 -10.51 -5.61 -20.86
CA ARG A 23 -11.48 -6.67 -20.50
C ARG A 23 -11.19 -7.30 -19.12
N ALA A 24 -10.69 -6.49 -18.20
CA ALA A 24 -10.43 -6.91 -16.83
C ALA A 24 -11.73 -6.84 -15.99
N SER A 25 -11.91 -7.79 -15.08
CA SER A 25 -13.01 -7.73 -14.12
C SER A 25 -12.78 -6.58 -13.14
N ARG A 26 -13.73 -5.64 -13.08
CA ARG A 26 -13.69 -4.51 -12.14
C ARG A 26 -13.58 -4.98 -10.70
N ASP A 27 -14.31 -6.02 -10.32
CA ASP A 27 -14.34 -6.54 -8.94
C ASP A 27 -12.99 -7.16 -8.54
N ASN A 28 -12.25 -7.72 -9.51
CA ASN A 28 -10.90 -8.23 -9.27
C ASN A 28 -9.86 -7.10 -9.15
N VAL A 29 -10.07 -6.00 -9.89
CA VAL A 29 -9.19 -4.82 -9.86
C VAL A 29 -9.43 -4.00 -8.60
N LEU A 30 -10.70 -3.79 -8.24
CA LEU A 30 -11.18 -3.00 -7.11
C LEU A 30 -11.61 -3.91 -5.95
N ASP A 31 -10.74 -4.85 -5.58
CA ASP A 31 -10.99 -5.76 -4.46
C ASP A 31 -11.14 -4.97 -3.15
N VAL A 32 -12.37 -4.95 -2.63
CA VAL A 32 -12.75 -4.25 -1.39
C VAL A 32 -11.92 -4.70 -0.20
N THR A 33 -11.63 -5.99 -0.08
CA THR A 33 -10.86 -6.55 1.04
C THR A 33 -9.42 -6.07 0.96
N ARG A 34 -8.82 -6.07 -0.24
CA ARG A 34 -7.46 -5.58 -0.45
C ARG A 34 -7.36 -4.07 -0.19
N LEU A 35 -8.33 -3.30 -0.68
CA LEU A 35 -8.37 -1.85 -0.49
C LEU A 35 -8.61 -1.46 0.98
N SER A 36 -9.48 -2.17 1.69
CA SER A 36 -9.68 -2.01 3.13
C SER A 36 -8.36 -2.19 3.89
N ARG A 37 -7.59 -3.23 3.58
CA ARG A 37 -6.27 -3.47 4.19
C ARG A 37 -5.26 -2.39 3.88
N ALA A 38 -5.20 -1.93 2.63
CA ALA A 38 -4.24 -0.93 2.19
C ALA A 38 -4.55 0.49 2.73
N THR A 39 -5.81 0.77 3.08
CA THR A 39 -6.27 2.10 3.51
C THR A 39 -6.59 2.21 5.00
N GLY A 40 -6.79 1.08 5.68
CA GLY A 40 -7.29 1.05 7.06
C GLY A 40 -8.76 1.44 7.19
N LEU A 41 -9.50 1.52 6.07
CA LEU A 41 -10.93 1.79 6.03
C LEU A 41 -11.72 0.49 6.17
N THR A 42 -12.94 0.57 6.71
CA THR A 42 -13.85 -0.59 6.74
C THR A 42 -14.32 -0.92 5.32
N GLY A 43 -14.69 -2.19 5.09
CA GLY A 43 -15.21 -2.63 3.78
C GLY A 43 -16.40 -1.78 3.30
N GLY A 44 -17.35 -1.47 4.19
CA GLY A 44 -18.51 -0.64 3.84
C GLY A 44 -18.14 0.81 3.47
N VAL A 45 -17.12 1.40 4.10
CA VAL A 45 -16.62 2.72 3.71
C VAL A 45 -15.96 2.67 2.33
N VAL A 46 -15.17 1.62 2.07
CA VAL A 46 -14.55 1.42 0.75
C VAL A 46 -15.63 1.25 -0.32
N GLU A 47 -16.62 0.39 -0.11
CA GLU A 47 -17.75 0.18 -1.04
C GLU A 47 -18.50 1.48 -1.33
N LEU A 48 -18.81 2.26 -0.29
CA LEU A 48 -19.48 3.55 -0.42
C LEU A 48 -18.68 4.51 -1.32
N LEU A 49 -17.38 4.65 -1.06
CA LEU A 49 -16.51 5.53 -1.82
C LEU A 49 -16.31 5.04 -3.27
N LEU A 50 -16.17 3.72 -3.49
CA LEU A 50 -16.09 3.12 -4.83
C LEU A 50 -17.38 3.29 -5.65
N ALA A 51 -18.51 3.52 -4.98
CA ALA A 51 -19.79 3.86 -5.60
C ALA A 51 -19.97 5.37 -5.83
N GLY A 52 -18.97 6.20 -5.49
CA GLY A 52 -19.03 7.66 -5.61
C GLY A 52 -19.77 8.36 -4.48
N GLY A 53 -20.01 7.67 -3.36
CA GLY A 53 -20.52 8.28 -2.14
C GLY A 53 -19.44 9.07 -1.39
N SER A 54 -19.85 9.76 -0.33
CA SER A 54 -18.96 10.51 0.58
C SER A 54 -19.11 9.98 2.00
N VAL A 55 -18.04 10.05 2.79
CA VAL A 55 -18.07 9.73 4.22
C VAL A 55 -18.31 11.01 5.01
N ASP A 56 -19.10 10.93 6.07
CA ASP A 56 -19.27 12.07 6.98
C ASP A 56 -17.92 12.49 7.59
N PRO A 57 -17.70 13.79 7.85
CA PRO A 57 -16.47 14.25 8.47
C PRO A 57 -16.27 13.59 9.84
N VAL A 58 -15.21 12.78 9.94
CA VAL A 58 -14.78 12.16 11.21
C VAL A 58 -13.72 13.04 11.86
N ASP A 59 -13.78 13.16 13.19
CA ASP A 59 -12.72 13.77 13.98
C ASP A 59 -11.36 13.10 13.66
N PRO A 60 -10.32 13.86 13.27
CA PRO A 60 -9.03 13.30 12.86
C PRO A 60 -8.40 12.41 13.94
N GLU A 61 -8.60 12.71 15.22
CA GLU A 61 -8.04 11.85 16.27
C GLU A 61 -8.73 10.50 16.35
N THR A 62 -10.05 10.48 16.14
CA THR A 62 -10.86 9.26 16.10
C THR A 62 -10.41 8.38 14.94
N MET A 63 -10.24 8.97 13.74
CA MET A 63 -9.71 8.25 12.58
C MET A 63 -8.33 7.64 12.85
N VAL A 64 -7.40 8.39 13.45
CA VAL A 64 -6.07 7.87 13.81
C VAL A 64 -6.19 6.69 14.80
N ARG A 65 -7.02 6.81 15.83
CA ARG A 65 -7.23 5.74 16.82
C ARG A 65 -7.80 4.47 16.17
N GLU A 66 -8.78 4.62 15.29
CA GLU A 66 -9.39 3.50 14.57
C GLU A 66 -8.40 2.82 13.63
N ARG A 67 -7.57 3.58 12.92
CA ARG A 67 -6.52 3.02 12.06
C ARG A 67 -5.43 2.30 12.85
N VAL A 68 -5.04 2.81 14.02
CA VAL A 68 -4.09 2.07 14.87
C VAL A 68 -4.69 0.77 15.38
N ARG A 69 -5.96 0.78 15.80
CA ARG A 69 -6.68 -0.44 16.18
C ARG A 69 -6.75 -1.41 15.01
N PHE A 70 -7.08 -0.92 13.81
CA PHE A 70 -7.12 -1.71 12.58
C PHE A 70 -5.78 -2.41 12.31
N LEU A 71 -4.65 -1.70 12.45
CA LEU A 71 -3.33 -2.32 12.26
C LEU A 71 -3.10 -3.48 13.22
N PHE A 72 -3.42 -3.28 14.50
CA PHE A 72 -3.26 -4.34 15.50
C PHE A 72 -4.20 -5.53 15.26
N GLU A 73 -5.46 -5.27 14.90
CA GLU A 73 -6.42 -6.31 14.55
C GLU A 73 -6.01 -7.08 13.29
N HIS A 74 -5.39 -6.41 12.32
CA HIS A 74 -5.06 -7.01 11.04
C HIS A 74 -3.71 -7.74 11.02
N TYR A 75 -2.66 -7.09 11.51
CA TYR A 75 -1.30 -7.61 11.49
C TYR A 75 -1.01 -8.52 12.69
N ASP A 76 -1.51 -8.17 13.88
CA ASP A 76 -1.31 -8.94 15.11
C ASP A 76 -2.53 -9.79 15.48
N ARG A 77 -3.57 -9.82 14.64
CA ARG A 77 -4.83 -10.58 14.86
C ARG A 77 -5.55 -10.19 16.16
N GLY A 78 -5.27 -8.99 16.68
CA GLY A 78 -5.78 -8.56 17.99
C GLY A 78 -5.15 -9.31 19.18
N ASP A 79 -4.06 -10.07 18.98
CA ASP A 79 -3.42 -10.85 20.02
C ASP A 79 -2.68 -9.95 21.02
N LEU A 80 -3.27 -9.78 22.21
CA LEU A 80 -2.69 -8.97 23.28
C LEU A 80 -1.32 -9.47 23.77
N ASN A 81 -0.92 -10.69 23.43
CA ASN A 81 0.43 -11.19 23.71
C ASN A 81 1.51 -10.51 22.84
N GLN A 82 1.13 -9.86 21.73
CA GLN A 82 2.04 -9.07 20.90
C GLN A 82 2.34 -7.68 21.46
N VAL A 83 1.53 -7.20 22.42
CA VAL A 83 1.67 -5.86 23.01
C VAL A 83 3.07 -5.57 23.58
N PRO A 84 3.74 -6.49 24.31
CA PRO A 84 5.10 -6.24 24.78
C PRO A 84 6.12 -6.03 23.66
N ALA A 85 6.02 -6.80 22.57
CA ALA A 85 6.90 -6.67 21.41
C ALA A 85 6.65 -5.35 20.67
N LEU A 86 5.38 -4.99 20.46
CA LEU A 86 4.99 -3.72 19.87
C LEU A 86 5.45 -2.54 20.74
N ALA A 87 5.27 -2.62 22.05
CA ALA A 87 5.70 -1.60 23.01
C ALA A 87 7.21 -1.36 22.95
N ALA A 88 8.01 -2.42 22.86
CA ALA A 88 9.45 -2.31 22.68
C ALA A 88 9.81 -1.63 21.33
N ALA A 89 9.12 -1.99 20.25
CA ALA A 89 9.35 -1.42 18.91
C ALA A 89 9.05 0.09 18.86
N ILE A 90 7.97 0.54 19.50
CA ILE A 90 7.58 1.96 19.54
C ILE A 90 8.17 2.74 20.73
N LYS A 91 9.00 2.08 21.56
CA LYS A 91 9.65 2.64 22.76
C LYS A 91 8.66 3.23 23.76
N GLN A 92 7.57 2.50 24.04
CA GLN A 92 6.54 2.87 24.99
C GLN A 92 6.34 1.78 26.05
N THR A 93 5.55 2.08 27.09
CA THR A 93 5.22 1.07 28.11
C THR A 93 4.15 0.10 27.62
N PRO A 94 4.20 -1.20 27.97
CA PRO A 94 3.16 -2.17 27.58
C PRO A 94 1.75 -1.73 27.99
N THR A 95 1.60 -1.11 29.16
CA THR A 95 0.32 -0.60 29.66
C THR A 95 -0.25 0.50 28.77
N TRP A 96 0.59 1.44 28.33
CA TRP A 96 0.16 2.51 27.43
C TRP A 96 -0.10 1.97 26.02
N THR A 97 0.75 1.08 25.52
CA THR A 97 0.56 0.43 24.21
C THR A 97 -0.73 -0.38 24.18
N LYS A 98 -1.10 -1.05 25.27
CA LYS A 98 -2.41 -1.72 25.38
C LYS A 98 -3.57 -0.74 25.21
N LYS A 99 -3.52 0.43 25.84
CA LYS A 99 -4.55 1.47 25.64
C LYS A 99 -4.58 1.98 24.20
N LEU A 100 -3.41 2.15 23.60
CA LEU A 100 -3.26 2.59 22.22
C LEU A 100 -3.93 1.61 21.23
N VAL A 101 -3.61 0.31 21.30
CA VAL A 101 -4.17 -0.69 20.37
C VAL A 101 -5.67 -0.93 20.58
N LEU A 102 -6.18 -0.64 21.79
CA LEU A 102 -7.62 -0.68 22.08
C LEU A 102 -8.35 0.61 21.67
N GLY A 103 -7.67 1.57 21.04
CA GLY A 103 -8.25 2.86 20.63
C GLY A 103 -8.58 3.80 21.79
N GLN A 104 -8.01 3.58 22.97
CA GLN A 104 -8.22 4.40 24.17
C GLN A 104 -7.15 5.48 24.36
N ALA A 105 -6.03 5.39 23.62
CA ALA A 105 -4.96 6.38 23.64
C ALA A 105 -4.63 6.85 22.21
N LYS A 106 -4.18 8.10 22.11
CA LYS A 106 -3.77 8.71 20.84
C LYS A 106 -2.25 8.61 20.70
N PRO A 107 -1.71 8.17 19.54
CA PRO A 107 -0.29 8.27 19.27
C PRO A 107 0.10 9.73 19.01
N ASN A 108 1.23 10.17 19.54
CA ASN A 108 1.87 11.40 19.06
C ASN A 108 2.58 11.13 17.72
N ILE A 109 3.10 12.18 17.07
CA ILE A 109 3.74 12.07 15.75
C ILE A 109 4.90 11.08 15.71
N PHE A 110 5.72 11.01 16.78
CA PHE A 110 6.85 10.08 16.86
C PHE A 110 6.40 8.63 17.00
N VAL A 111 5.36 8.38 17.81
CA VAL A 111 4.78 7.05 17.96
C VAL A 111 4.06 6.63 16.68
N GLY A 112 3.33 7.53 16.03
CA GLY A 112 2.68 7.27 14.74
C GLY A 112 3.70 6.84 13.69
N ALA A 113 4.79 7.59 13.55
CA ALA A 113 5.88 7.21 12.64
C ALA A 113 6.53 5.86 13.01
N ALA A 114 6.71 5.58 14.30
CA ALA A 114 7.25 4.30 14.76
C ALA A 114 6.30 3.12 14.47
N LEU A 115 4.98 3.31 14.61
CA LEU A 115 3.97 2.32 14.22
C LEU A 115 4.02 2.05 12.72
N CYS A 116 4.01 3.10 11.89
CA CYS A 116 4.08 2.96 10.44
C CYS A 116 5.34 2.18 10.03
N LYS A 117 6.49 2.51 10.61
CA LYS A 117 7.73 1.77 10.39
C LYS A 117 7.65 0.31 10.86
N HIS A 118 7.02 0.04 12.00
CA HIS A 118 6.88 -1.30 12.54
C HIS A 118 6.06 -2.21 11.61
N TYR A 119 4.95 -1.70 11.08
CA TYR A 119 4.08 -2.45 10.16
C TYR A 119 4.49 -2.35 8.68
N GLY A 120 5.51 -1.55 8.34
CA GLY A 120 5.99 -1.39 6.97
C GLY A 120 5.00 -0.64 6.07
N ILE A 121 4.30 0.36 6.61
CA ILE A 121 3.29 1.16 5.90
C ILE A 121 3.71 2.64 5.85
N ASP A 122 3.11 3.38 4.93
CA ASP A 122 3.34 4.82 4.76
C ASP A 122 2.84 5.63 5.97
N SER A 123 3.46 6.77 6.26
CA SER A 123 3.07 7.65 7.38
C SER A 123 1.66 8.22 7.23
N GLU A 124 1.30 8.51 5.98
CA GLU A 124 0.02 9.03 5.49
C GLU A 124 -1.12 8.06 5.77
N PHE A 125 -0.81 6.76 5.97
CA PHE A 125 -1.79 5.76 6.35
C PHE A 125 -2.59 6.20 7.58
N LEU A 126 -1.97 6.79 8.60
CA LEU A 126 -2.69 7.15 9.83
C LEU A 126 -3.55 8.41 9.69
N THR A 127 -3.19 9.32 8.78
CA THR A 127 -3.69 10.70 8.78
C THR A 127 -4.52 11.08 7.56
N ASP A 128 -4.43 10.35 6.45
CA ASP A 128 -5.17 10.69 5.23
C ASP A 128 -6.68 10.63 5.46
N PHE A 129 -7.45 11.55 4.90
CA PHE A 129 -8.90 11.39 4.90
C PHE A 129 -9.32 10.16 4.09
N PRO A 130 -10.51 9.58 4.33
CA PRO A 130 -10.93 8.36 3.65
C PRO A 130 -10.83 8.41 2.12
N GLU A 131 -11.24 9.53 1.50
CA GLU A 131 -11.15 9.74 0.05
C GLU A 131 -9.70 9.79 -0.43
N ASP A 132 -8.83 10.51 0.27
CA ASP A 132 -7.41 10.64 -0.06
C ASP A 132 -6.68 9.30 0.05
N ALA A 133 -6.96 8.55 1.13
CA ALA A 133 -6.38 7.23 1.37
C ALA A 133 -6.77 6.25 0.26
N LEU A 134 -8.04 6.23 -0.13
CA LEU A 134 -8.50 5.39 -1.24
C LEU A 134 -7.90 5.85 -2.58
N ASN A 135 -7.92 7.15 -2.87
CA ASN A 135 -7.38 7.70 -4.12
C ASN A 135 -5.87 7.41 -4.26
N ARG A 136 -5.12 7.43 -3.16
CA ARG A 136 -3.70 7.03 -3.15
C ARG A 136 -3.50 5.57 -3.58
N GLU A 137 -4.29 4.65 -3.06
CA GLU A 137 -4.18 3.23 -3.45
C GLU A 137 -4.72 2.97 -4.86
N LEU A 138 -5.80 3.63 -5.26
CA LEU A 138 -6.32 3.55 -6.63
C LEU A 138 -5.34 4.07 -7.67
N ARG A 139 -4.50 5.06 -7.35
CA ARG A 139 -3.45 5.54 -8.25
C ARG A 139 -2.38 4.48 -8.52
N LYS A 140 -2.05 3.64 -7.54
CA LYS A 140 -1.13 2.50 -7.73
C LYS A 140 -1.75 1.48 -8.68
N ILE A 141 -3.04 1.18 -8.50
CA ILE A 141 -3.80 0.28 -9.40
C ILE A 141 -3.92 0.87 -10.81
N LEU A 142 -4.21 2.17 -10.91
CA LEU A 142 -4.30 2.89 -12.16
C LEU A 142 -2.98 2.79 -12.94
N PHE A 143 -1.86 3.04 -12.27
CA PHE A 143 -0.53 2.89 -12.86
C PHE A 143 -0.30 1.48 -13.42
N ASP A 144 -0.64 0.43 -12.67
CA ASP A 144 -0.52 -0.96 -13.13
C ASP A 144 -1.41 -1.26 -14.34
N LEU A 145 -2.60 -0.68 -14.41
CA LEU A 145 -3.52 -0.82 -15.55
C LEU A 145 -3.01 -0.06 -16.78
N GLU A 146 -2.48 1.15 -16.59
CA GLU A 146 -1.91 1.95 -17.67
C GLU A 146 -0.68 1.27 -18.26
N LEU A 147 0.20 0.75 -17.41
CA LEU A 147 1.36 -0.02 -17.82
C LEU A 147 0.96 -1.29 -18.60
N LYS A 148 -0.14 -1.96 -18.24
CA LYS A 148 -0.66 -3.11 -18.99
C LYS A 148 -1.30 -2.72 -20.32
N ALA A 149 -1.97 -1.58 -20.37
CA ALA A 149 -2.68 -1.11 -21.56
C ALA A 149 -1.71 -0.58 -22.64
N ASP A 150 -0.73 0.21 -22.23
CA ASP A 150 0.29 0.76 -23.13
C ASP A 150 1.63 0.96 -22.38
N PRO A 151 2.46 -0.10 -22.28
CA PRO A 151 3.73 -0.02 -21.59
C PRO A 151 4.67 1.04 -22.18
N GLY A 152 4.63 1.24 -23.51
CA GLY A 152 5.52 2.14 -24.21
C GLY A 152 5.25 3.60 -23.85
N LYS A 153 3.97 3.98 -23.81
CA LYS A 153 3.55 5.31 -23.37
C LYS A 153 3.84 5.53 -21.90
N THR A 154 3.47 4.61 -21.01
CA THR A 154 3.71 4.78 -19.57
C THR A 154 5.20 4.92 -19.24
N LEU A 155 6.06 4.12 -19.87
CA LEU A 155 7.51 4.26 -19.69
C LEU A 155 8.08 5.56 -20.29
N ALA A 156 7.46 6.10 -21.35
CA ALA A 156 7.82 7.39 -21.90
C ALA A 156 7.41 8.54 -20.97
N ASP A 157 6.21 8.49 -20.40
CA ASP A 157 5.69 9.48 -19.46
C ASP A 157 6.51 9.51 -18.15
N LEU A 158 7.07 8.36 -17.75
CA LEU A 158 8.04 8.25 -16.64
C LEU A 158 9.47 8.72 -17.01
N GLY A 159 9.70 9.13 -18.26
CA GLY A 159 11.03 9.53 -18.75
C GLY A 159 12.02 8.38 -18.96
N VAL A 160 11.61 7.12 -18.78
CA VAL A 160 12.46 5.93 -18.96
C VAL A 160 12.79 5.71 -20.44
N ALA A 161 11.87 6.05 -21.35
CA ALA A 161 12.12 5.93 -22.80
C ALA A 161 13.20 6.91 -23.33
N HIS A 162 13.51 7.99 -22.61
CA HIS A 162 14.56 8.94 -23.01
C HIS A 162 15.98 8.43 -22.72
N VAL A 163 16.15 7.40 -21.89
CA VAL A 163 17.45 6.73 -21.70
C VAL A 163 17.82 5.91 -22.94
N SER A 164 16.84 5.33 -23.62
CA SER A 164 17.07 4.49 -24.81
C SER A 164 17.44 5.30 -26.06
N ARG A 165 17.02 6.57 -26.16
CA ARG A 165 17.26 7.41 -27.35
C ARG A 165 18.62 8.13 -27.39
N ARG A 166 19.44 8.03 -26.34
CA ARG A 166 20.80 8.61 -26.30
C ARG A 166 21.90 7.62 -26.66
N ASN A 167 21.56 6.41 -27.10
CA ASN A 167 22.55 5.46 -27.60
C ASN A 167 22.65 5.57 -29.14
N PRO A 168 23.79 6.02 -29.71
CA PRO A 168 24.01 6.04 -31.15
C PRO A 168 24.29 4.64 -31.74
N PHE A 169 24.04 3.57 -30.99
CA PHE A 169 24.22 2.19 -31.41
C PHE A 169 22.86 1.48 -31.35
N GLY A 170 22.49 0.84 -32.47
CA GLY A 170 21.18 0.23 -32.71
C GLY A 170 20.76 -0.80 -31.65
N ASP A 171 19.47 -1.11 -31.67
CA ASP A 171 18.75 -2.02 -30.76
C ASP A 171 19.52 -3.34 -30.50
N PRO A 172 20.03 -3.54 -29.26
CA PRO A 172 19.49 -4.60 -28.39
C PRO A 172 19.67 -4.35 -26.87
N ASP A 173 19.08 -3.30 -26.28
CA ASP A 173 19.32 -2.96 -24.86
C ASP A 173 18.09 -3.05 -23.94
N LEU A 174 16.89 -3.32 -24.49
CA LEU A 174 15.73 -3.61 -23.63
C LEU A 174 15.88 -4.94 -22.88
N THR A 175 16.53 -5.93 -23.50
CA THR A 175 16.80 -7.22 -22.85
C THR A 175 17.86 -7.10 -21.75
N ALA A 176 18.89 -6.27 -21.95
CA ALA A 176 19.91 -6.03 -20.94
C ALA A 176 19.40 -5.13 -19.80
N LEU A 177 18.57 -4.12 -20.11
CA LEU A 177 17.87 -3.34 -19.10
C LEU A 177 16.89 -4.20 -18.29
N ALA A 178 16.08 -5.03 -18.96
CA ALA A 178 15.18 -5.98 -18.29
C ALA A 178 15.95 -6.98 -17.41
N ARG A 179 17.12 -7.44 -17.86
CA ARG A 179 18.01 -8.31 -17.08
C ARG A 179 18.62 -7.59 -15.87
N MET A 180 19.01 -6.33 -16.04
CA MET A 180 19.54 -5.50 -14.96
C MET A 180 18.47 -5.22 -13.90
N VAL A 181 17.25 -4.87 -14.31
CA VAL A 181 16.11 -4.71 -13.41
C VAL A 181 15.77 -6.03 -12.71
N ALA A 182 15.76 -7.15 -13.43
CA ALA A 182 15.52 -8.47 -12.84
C ALA A 182 16.58 -8.84 -11.79
N GLU A 183 17.86 -8.53 -12.03
CA GLU A 183 18.93 -8.76 -11.05
C GLU A 183 18.79 -7.84 -9.83
N ILE A 184 18.47 -6.56 -10.00
CA ILE A 184 18.23 -5.63 -8.87
C ILE A 184 17.06 -6.10 -8.01
N VAL A 185 15.93 -6.46 -8.64
CA VAL A 185 14.74 -6.97 -7.93
C VAL A 185 15.08 -8.27 -7.20
N LYS A 186 15.90 -9.15 -7.80
CA LYS A 186 16.36 -10.39 -7.17
C LYS A 186 17.28 -10.11 -5.97
N GLU A 187 18.15 -9.12 -6.04
CA GLU A 187 19.00 -8.72 -4.91
C GLU A 187 18.19 -8.10 -3.75
N GLU A 188 17.20 -7.26 -4.06
CA GLU A 188 16.30 -6.64 -3.08
C GLU A 188 15.34 -7.65 -2.41
N LEU A 189 14.97 -8.72 -3.12
CA LEU A 189 14.09 -9.78 -2.60
C LEU A 189 14.84 -10.94 -1.91
N ARG A 190 16.18 -11.01 -2.00
CA ARG A 190 17.01 -12.01 -1.28
C ARG A 190 16.77 -12.06 0.24
N PRO A 191 16.62 -10.92 0.95
CA PRO A 191 16.37 -10.94 2.40
C PRO A 191 15.00 -11.52 2.76
N VAL A 192 14.00 -11.38 1.88
CA VAL A 192 12.64 -11.89 2.09
C VAL A 192 12.56 -13.38 1.79
N THR A 193 13.18 -13.82 0.69
CA THR A 193 13.29 -15.25 0.34
C THR A 193 14.09 -16.05 1.37
N HIS A 194 15.22 -15.51 1.86
CA HIS A 194 15.98 -16.14 2.95
C HIS A 194 15.20 -16.24 4.29
N ARG A 195 14.20 -15.37 4.52
CA ARG A 195 13.31 -15.50 5.69
C ARG A 195 12.23 -16.55 5.48
N LEU A 196 11.74 -16.71 4.25
CA LEU A 196 10.77 -17.76 3.89
C LEU A 196 11.40 -19.15 3.92
N ASP A 197 12.63 -19.32 3.40
CA ASP A 197 13.37 -20.59 3.46
C ASP A 197 13.72 -21.01 4.89
N ARG A 198 13.81 -20.06 5.83
CA ARG A 198 14.00 -20.34 7.26
C ARG A 198 12.71 -20.73 7.99
N LEU A 199 11.55 -20.49 7.38
CA LEU A 199 10.24 -20.84 7.94
C LEU A 199 9.72 -22.17 7.39
N GLU A 200 10.22 -22.62 6.23
CA GLU A 200 9.96 -23.94 5.66
C GLU A 200 11.11 -24.90 6.01
N LEU A 201 11.08 -25.45 7.24
CA LEU A 201 11.36 -26.85 7.61
C LEU A 201 11.49 -26.96 9.14
N PRO A 202 10.88 -28.00 9.73
CA PRO A 202 11.76 -29.08 10.14
C PRO A 202 11.50 -30.33 9.34
N GLU A 203 12.62 -30.96 9.01
CA GLU A 203 12.77 -32.28 8.42
C GLU A 203 11.79 -33.28 9.04
N SER A 204 11.01 -33.90 8.17
CA SER A 204 10.31 -35.14 8.48
C SER A 204 11.37 -36.25 8.50
N ASP A 205 12.01 -36.43 9.64
CA ASP A 205 12.88 -37.56 9.94
C ASP A 205 12.40 -38.21 11.25
N ARG A 206 11.43 -39.12 11.11
CA ARG A 206 11.22 -40.37 11.88
C ARG A 206 9.94 -41.08 11.47
#